data_AF-A0A7C0UQY0-F1
#
_entry.id   AF-A0A7C0UQY0-F1
#
_cell.length_a   1.000
_cell.length_b   1.000
_cell.length_c   1.000
_cell.angle_alpha   90.00
_cell.angle_beta   90.00
_cell.angle_gamma   90.00
#
_symmetry.space_group_name_H-M   'P 1'
#
loop_
_entity.id
_entity.type
_entity.pdbx_description
1 polymer ?
#
loop_
_entity_poly.entity_id
_entity_poly.type
_entity_poly.pdbx_seq_one_letter_code
_entity_poly.pdbx_strand_id
1 'polypeptide(L)' 'MGGLKVFTDEYSIYDPLKEDWGNVISSHEWVNHSGKKFARGEVHVNTCGNRHSFLRAYLRKYRSASVR' A
#
# COMPACT_ATOMS: atom_id res chain seq x y z
N MET A 1 13.85 7.54 -21.81
CA MET A 1 14.23 7.28 -20.41
C MET A 1 13.01 6.71 -19.71
N GLY A 2 13.08 5.43 -19.31
CA GLY A 2 11.94 4.73 -18.73
C GLY A 2 11.76 5.11 -17.27
N GLY A 3 10.62 5.73 -16.94
CA GLY A 3 10.25 5.96 -15.54
C GLY A 3 9.65 4.70 -14.92
N LEU A 4 9.78 4.57 -13.60
CA LEU A 4 9.39 3.40 -12.84
C LEU A 4 7.85 3.28 -12.78
N LYS A 5 7.34 2.09 -13.11
CA LYS A 5 5.93 1.77 -12.91
C LYS A 5 5.75 1.04 -11.59
N VAL A 6 5.03 1.65 -10.66
CA VAL A 6 4.85 1.16 -9.29
C VAL A 6 3.42 0.66 -9.10
N PHE A 7 3.29 -0.52 -8.51
CA PHE A 7 2.01 -1.09 -8.10
C PHE A 7 2.02 -1.26 -6.59
N THR A 8 1.00 -0.73 -5.92
CA THR A 8 0.85 -0.87 -4.46
C THR A 8 -0.52 -1.40 -4.09
N ASP A 9 -0.63 -1.90 -2.87
CA ASP A 9 -1.90 -2.14 -2.20
C ASP A 9 -2.67 -0.83 -1.97
N GLU A 10 -3.94 -0.95 -1.60
CA GLU A 10 -4.87 0.16 -1.29
C GLU A 10 -4.61 0.83 0.07
N TYR A 11 -3.35 0.89 0.51
CA TYR A 11 -2.99 1.65 1.72
C TYR A 11 -2.73 3.11 1.38
N SER A 12 -3.41 4.01 2.08
CA SER A 12 -3.24 5.46 1.93
C SER A 12 -1.84 5.98 2.27
N ILE A 13 -0.99 5.18 2.92
CA ILE A 13 0.43 5.52 3.13
C ILE A 13 1.18 5.72 1.81
N TYR A 14 0.64 5.16 0.72
CA TYR A 14 1.21 5.26 -0.62
C TYR A 14 0.69 6.47 -1.41
N ASP A 15 -0.28 7.23 -0.90
CA ASP A 15 -0.86 8.38 -1.62
C ASP A 15 0.19 9.44 -1.99
N PRO A 16 1.17 9.78 -1.13
CA PRO A 16 2.18 10.79 -1.44
C PRO A 16 3.23 10.34 -2.46
N LEU A 17 3.32 9.06 -2.82
CA LEU A 17 4.39 8.54 -3.70
C LEU A 17 4.49 9.29 -5.03
N LYS A 18 3.35 9.69 -5.60
CA LYS A 18 3.32 10.41 -6.87
C LYS A 18 3.81 11.86 -6.74
N GLU A 19 3.57 12.50 -5.60
CA GLU A 19 4.07 13.85 -5.31
C GLU A 19 5.56 13.81 -4.95
N ASP A 20 5.94 12.93 -4.02
CA ASP A 20 7.29 12.85 -3.46
C ASP A 20 8.32 12.29 -4.47
N TRP A 21 7.89 11.37 -5.34
CA TRP A 21 8.76 10.64 -6.28
C TRP A 21 8.32 10.76 -7.74
N GLY A 22 7.49 11.76 -8.08
CA GLY A 22 6.95 11.95 -9.44
C GLY A 22 8.01 12.11 -10.54
N ASN A 23 9.24 12.48 -10.17
CA ASN A 23 10.38 12.60 -11.09
C ASN A 23 10.92 11.22 -11.53
N VAL A 24 10.64 10.17 -10.75
CA VAL A 24 11.14 8.80 -10.93
C VAL A 24 10.00 7.87 -11.33
N ILE A 25 8.81 8.07 -10.76
CA ILE A 25 7.63 7.22 -10.98
C ILE A 25 6.84 7.74 -12.19
N SER A 26 6.82 6.97 -13.27
CA SER A 26 6.03 7.28 -14.47
C SER A 26 4.54 6.97 -14.28
N SER A 27 4.21 5.94 -13.49
CA SER A 27 2.84 5.62 -13.14
C SER A 27 2.76 4.88 -11.82
N HIS A 28 1.76 5.22 -11.01
CA HIS A 28 1.38 4.51 -9.80
C HIS A 28 -0.03 3.97 -9.95
N GLU A 29 -0.22 2.67 -9.74
CA GLU A 29 -1.53 2.01 -9.81
C GLU A 29 -1.80 1.22 -8.52
N TRP A 30 -3.04 1.27 -8.04
CA TRP A 30 -3.49 0.42 -6.95
C TRP A 30 -3.92 -0.95 -7.45
N VAL A 31 -3.56 -1.98 -6.68
CA VAL A 31 -4.05 -3.34 -6.87
C VAL A 31 -5.14 -3.62 -5.84
N ASN A 32 -6.37 -3.71 -6.35
CA ASN A 32 -7.54 -3.97 -5.53
C ASN A 32 -7.65 -5.47 -5.21
N HIS A 33 -7.37 -5.82 -3.95
CA HIS A 33 -7.48 -7.18 -3.45
C HIS A 33 -8.93 -7.64 -3.20
N SER A 34 -9.88 -6.73 -3.00
CA SER A 34 -11.31 -7.05 -2.83
C SER A 34 -11.93 -7.62 -4.12
N GLY A 35 -11.41 -7.21 -5.28
CA GLY A 35 -11.76 -7.74 -6.60
C GLY A 35 -11.10 -9.08 -6.95
N LYS A 36 -10.46 -9.75 -5.99
CA LYS A 36 -9.68 -11.01 -6.18
C LYS A 36 -8.51 -10.90 -7.18
N LYS A 37 -7.99 -9.69 -7.43
CA LYS A 37 -6.81 -9.49 -8.27
C LYS A 37 -5.57 -9.48 -7.39
N PHE A 38 -4.91 -10.63 -7.27
CA PHE A 38 -3.70 -10.82 -6.44
C PHE A 38 -2.39 -10.67 -7.24
N ALA A 39 -2.49 -10.62 -8.56
CA ALA A 39 -1.37 -10.36 -9.46
C ALA A 39 -1.89 -9.68 -10.74
N ARG A 40 -1.04 -8.85 -11.37
CA ARG A 40 -1.26 -8.34 -12.72
C ARG A 40 -0.05 -8.70 -13.57
N GLY A 41 -0.15 -9.79 -14.34
CA GLY A 41 1.00 -10.35 -15.06
C GLY A 41 2.02 -10.95 -14.09
N GLU A 42 3.29 -10.60 -14.22
CA GLU A 42 4.39 -11.06 -13.35
C GLU A 42 4.52 -10.28 -12.03
N VAL A 43 3.74 -9.21 -11.86
CA VAL A 43 3.80 -8.39 -10.64
C VAL A 43 3.01 -9.08 -9.53
N HIS A 44 3.74 -9.80 -8.67
CA HIS A 44 3.22 -10.43 -7.46
C HIS A 44 3.10 -9.36 -6.37
N VAL A 45 1.90 -9.14 -5.85
CA VAL A 45 1.68 -8.18 -4.78
C VAL A 45 1.76 -8.89 -3.44
N ASN A 46 2.62 -8.38 -2.55
CA ASN A 46 2.92 -9.02 -1.27
C ASN A 46 1.68 -9.04 -0.36
N THR A 47 1.16 -10.23 -0.08
CA THR A 47 0.01 -10.51 0.79
C THR A 47 0.30 -10.30 2.29
N CYS A 48 1.13 -9.31 2.66
CA CYS A 48 1.39 -8.91 4.04
C CYS A 48 0.14 -8.40 4.79
N GLY A 49 -1.02 -8.28 4.12
CA GLY A 49 -2.28 -7.92 4.75
C GLY A 49 -2.60 -8.72 6.00
N ASN A 50 -2.23 -10.00 6.07
CA ASN A 50 -2.44 -10.82 7.28
C ASN A 50 -1.61 -10.31 8.48
N ARG A 51 -0.33 -9.97 8.26
CA ARG A 51 0.54 -9.40 9.31
C ARG A 51 0.05 -8.04 9.76
N HIS A 52 -0.43 -7.22 8.83
CA HIS A 52 -0.96 -5.90 9.15
C HIS A 52 -2.31 -5.95 9.89
N SER A 53 -3.18 -6.92 9.59
CA SER A 53 -4.40 -7.18 10.36
C SER A 53 -4.11 -7.64 11.78
N PHE A 54 -3.13 -8.52 11.98
CA PHE A 54 -2.66 -8.91 13.31
C PHE A 54 -2.08 -7.72 14.10
N LEU A 55 -1.21 -6.93 13.45
CA LEU A 55 -0.63 -5.74 14.05
C LEU A 55 -1.69 -4.70 14.43
N ARG A 56 -2.70 -4.47 13.59
CA ARG A 56 -3.83 -3.57 13.90
C ARG A 56 -4.59 -4.00 15.14
N ALA A 57 -4.85 -5.30 15.30
CA ALA A 57 -5.52 -5.83 16.48
C ALA A 57 -4.69 -5.58 17.76
N TYR A 58 -3.37 -5.81 17.69
CA TYR A 58 -2.45 -5.52 18.79
C TYR A 58 -2.37 -4.02 19.13
N LEU A 59 -2.22 -3.17 18.11
CA LEU A 59 -2.10 -1.72 18.28
C LEU A 59 -3.41 -1.06 18.75
N ARG A 60 -4.57 -1.69 18.55
CA ARG A 60 -5.86 -1.18 19.03
C ARG A 60 -5.88 -0.92 20.54
N LYS A 61 -5.15 -1.72 21.33
CA LYS A 61 -5.02 -1.54 22.79
C LYS A 61 -4.35 -0.22 23.16
N TYR A 62 -3.50 0.32 22.30
CA TYR A 62 -2.73 1.54 22.53
C TYR A 62 -3.34 2.77 21.85
N ARG A 63 -4.42 2.60 21.08
CA ARG A 63 -5.03 3.68 20.27
C ARG A 63 -5.89 4.66 21.08
N SER A 64 -6.16 4.37 22.35
CA SER A 64 -6.98 5.22 23.23
C SER A 64 -6.20 6.16 24.14
N ALA A 65 -4.88 6.28 24.00
CA ALA A 65 -4.08 7.26 24.74
C ALA A 65 -3.73 8.45 23.84
N SER A 66 -4.74 9.14 23.32
CA SER A 66 -4.58 10.52 22.85
C SER A 66 -5.28 11.41 23.87
N VAL A 67 -4.55 11.79 24.91
CA VAL A 67 -4.97 12.89 25.79
C VAL A 67 -4.82 14.16 24.95
N ARG A 68 -5.95 14.84 24.73
CA ARG A 68 -5.99 16.15 24.09
C ARG A 68 -5.53 17.21 25.06
#